data_AF-A0A258UVF7-F1
#
_entry.id   AF-A0A258UVF7-F1
#
_cell.length_a   1.000
_cell.length_b   1.000
_cell.length_c   1.000
_cell.angle_alpha   90.00
_cell.angle_beta   90.00
_cell.angle_gamma   90.00
#
_symmetry.space_group_name_H-M   'P 1'
#
loop_
_entity.id
_entity.type
_entity.pdbx_description
1 polymer ?
#
loop_
_entity_poly.entity_id
_entity_poly.type
_entity_poly.pdbx_seq_one_letter_code
_entity_poly.pdbx_strand_id
1 'polypeptide(L)'
;TATYRAWKLCNGVHYPLRIEGSTLKDAVADAQGFCGHKDQFVILEADEGKQIVRVYQIKQGKPEYRYVGGNAVRMAPMRAELVTEMQVEAYAPVEPWQWSPGADVVGRDGGEVVNA
;
A
#
# COMPACT_ATOMS: atom_id res chain seq x y z
N THR A 1 -5.39 -3.43 19.96
CA THR A 1 -4.55 -2.46 19.21
C THR A 1 -4.68 -2.81 17.76
N ALA A 2 -5.26 -1.89 16.99
CA ALA A 2 -5.50 -2.11 15.58
C ALA A 2 -4.19 -2.35 14.81
N THR A 3 -4.23 -3.30 13.88
CA THR A 3 -3.18 -3.56 12.90
C THR A 3 -3.66 -3.13 11.52
N TYR A 4 -2.75 -2.61 10.70
CA TYR A 4 -3.07 -2.08 9.38
C TYR A 4 -2.29 -2.82 8.30
N ARG A 5 -2.99 -3.17 7.21
CA ARG A 5 -2.39 -3.64 5.97
C ARG A 5 -2.98 -2.86 4.80
N ALA A 6 -2.19 -2.62 3.77
CA ALA A 6 -2.65 -1.86 2.62
C ALA A 6 -2.28 -2.52 1.29
N TRP A 7 -3.11 -2.28 0.28
CA TRP A 7 -2.88 -2.73 -1.10
C TRP A 7 -3.26 -1.64 -2.07
N LYS A 8 -2.47 -1.46 -3.13
CA LYS A 8 -2.85 -0.68 -4.30
C LYS A 8 -3.70 -1.54 -5.23
N LEU A 9 -4.80 -0.98 -5.71
CA LEU A 9 -5.66 -1.62 -6.70
C LEU A 9 -5.19 -1.21 -8.10
N CYS A 10 -4.84 -2.19 -8.92
CA CYS A 10 -4.53 -1.97 -10.33
C CYS A 10 -5.15 -3.11 -11.14
N ASN A 11 -6.12 -2.78 -12.00
CA ASN A 11 -6.79 -3.74 -12.90
C ASN A 11 -7.35 -4.98 -12.18
N GLY A 12 -7.92 -4.82 -10.99
CA GLY A 12 -8.48 -5.91 -10.18
C GLY A 12 -7.45 -6.71 -9.37
N VAL A 13 -6.15 -6.43 -9.54
CA VAL A 13 -5.07 -7.05 -8.77
C VAL A 13 -4.72 -6.17 -7.56
N HIS A 14 -4.47 -6.81 -6.42
CA HIS A 14 -4.12 -6.15 -5.17
C HIS A 14 -2.63 -6.24 -4.93
N TYR A 15 -1.92 -5.13 -5.10
CA TYR A 15 -0.48 -5.05 -4.90
C TYR A 15 -0.19 -4.62 -3.46
N PRO A 16 0.43 -5.47 -2.62
CA PRO A 16 0.69 -5.11 -1.24
C PRO A 16 1.58 -3.87 -1.14
N LEU A 17 1.23 -2.96 -0.25
CA LEU A 17 1.99 -1.76 0.04
C LEU A 17 2.71 -1.93 1.37
N ARG A 18 3.96 -1.46 1.43
CA ARG A 18 4.70 -1.38 2.68
C ARG A 18 4.26 -0.11 3.41
N ILE A 19 3.53 -0.28 4.51
CA ILE A 19 3.12 0.79 5.41
C ILE A 19 3.74 0.57 6.79
N GLU A 20 4.06 1.65 7.49
CA GLU A 20 4.67 1.62 8.82
C GLU A 20 3.80 2.33 9.86
N GLY A 21 2.74 3.03 9.42
CA GLY A 21 1.76 3.70 10.26
C GLY A 21 1.06 2.79 11.27
N SER A 22 1.03 3.23 12.52
CA SER A 22 0.35 2.57 13.64
C SER A 22 -1.05 3.12 13.93
N THR A 23 -1.45 4.18 13.21
CA THR A 23 -2.80 4.74 13.23
C THR A 23 -3.39 4.72 11.82
N LEU A 24 -4.73 4.75 11.70
CA LEU A 24 -5.39 4.84 10.40
C LEU A 24 -4.90 6.04 9.58
N LYS A 25 -4.70 7.19 10.23
CA LYS A 25 -4.24 8.41 9.56
C LYS A 25 -2.85 8.22 8.95
N ASP A 26 -1.94 7.59 9.68
CA ASP A 26 -0.58 7.33 9.21
C ASP A 26 -0.57 6.27 8.11
N ALA A 27 -1.37 5.20 8.27
CA ALA A 27 -1.53 4.16 7.25
C ALA A 27 -2.09 4.73 5.93
N VAL A 28 -3.04 5.68 5.99
CA VAL A 28 -3.57 6.39 4.82
C VAL A 28 -2.50 7.27 4.18
N ALA A 29 -1.71 7.99 4.98
CA ALA A 29 -0.64 8.85 4.48
C ALA A 29 0.46 8.03 3.77
N ASP A 30 0.88 6.92 4.38
CA ASP A 30 1.86 5.99 3.82
C ASP A 30 1.35 5.40 2.50
N ALA A 31 0.14 4.83 2.49
CA ALA A 31 -0.45 4.22 1.30
C ALA A 31 -0.66 5.23 0.17
N GLN A 32 -1.06 6.47 0.50
CA GLN A 32 -1.18 7.57 -0.46
C GLN A 32 0.16 7.86 -1.15
N GLY A 33 1.29 7.73 -0.46
CA GLY A 33 2.63 7.95 -1.01
C GLY A 33 2.97 7.05 -2.20
N PHE A 34 2.35 5.87 -2.31
CA PHE A 34 2.55 4.91 -3.40
C PHE A 34 1.55 5.04 -4.55
N CYS A 35 0.62 6.01 -4.48
CA CYS A 35 -0.51 6.14 -5.39
C CYS A 35 -0.49 7.48 -6.14
N GLY A 36 -0.78 7.44 -7.45
CA GLY A 36 -0.96 8.60 -8.31
C GLY A 36 -2.44 9.00 -8.46
N HIS A 37 -2.72 10.05 -9.24
CA HIS A 37 -4.09 10.51 -9.47
C HIS A 37 -4.97 9.41 -10.08
N LYS A 38 -6.18 9.24 -9.51
CA LYS A 38 -7.21 8.24 -9.84
C LYS A 38 -6.88 6.81 -9.42
N ASP A 39 -5.69 6.55 -8.91
CA ASP A 39 -5.39 5.27 -8.27
C ASP A 39 -6.32 5.05 -7.08
N GLN A 40 -6.57 3.77 -6.80
CA GLN A 40 -7.26 3.34 -5.61
C GLN A 40 -6.35 2.48 -4.76
N PHE A 41 -6.54 2.55 -3.45
CA PHE A 41 -5.91 1.65 -2.52
C PHE A 41 -6.89 1.23 -1.43
N VAL A 42 -6.60 0.10 -0.82
CA VAL A 42 -7.38 -0.51 0.25
C VAL A 42 -6.55 -0.48 1.52
N ILE A 43 -7.18 -0.17 2.64
CA ILE A 43 -6.64 -0.40 3.98
C ILE A 43 -7.55 -1.40 4.69
N LEU A 44 -6.94 -2.47 5.18
CA LEU A 44 -7.53 -3.37 6.16
C LEU A 44 -7.07 -2.93 7.55
N GLU A 45 -8.02 -2.58 8.38
CA GLU A 45 -7.84 -2.43 9.82
C GLU A 45 -8.35 -3.70 10.51
N ALA A 46 -7.52 -4.32 11.35
CA ALA A 46 -7.91 -5.46 12.16
C ALA A 46 -7.68 -5.15 13.65
N ASP A 47 -8.76 -5.18 14.44
CA ASP A 47 -8.74 -4.94 15.88
C ASP A 47 -9.65 -5.94 16.59
N GLU A 48 -9.10 -6.69 17.55
CA GLU A 48 -9.83 -7.62 18.42
C GLU A 48 -10.81 -8.57 17.68
N GLY A 49 -10.38 -9.09 16.52
CA GLY A 49 -11.16 -10.01 15.70
C GLY A 49 -12.19 -9.36 14.76
N LYS A 50 -12.32 -8.03 14.79
CA LYS A 50 -13.10 -7.27 13.81
C LYS A 50 -12.18 -6.78 12.70
N GLN A 51 -12.65 -6.92 11.45
CA GLN A 51 -11.93 -6.41 10.29
C GLN A 51 -12.78 -5.35 9.58
N ILE A 52 -12.16 -4.21 9.28
CA ILE A 52 -12.76 -3.12 8.53
C ILE A 52 -11.90 -2.85 7.30
N VAL A 53 -12.53 -2.95 6.13
CA VAL A 53 -11.92 -2.65 4.84
C VAL A 53 -12.35 -1.26 4.41
N ARG A 54 -11.38 -0.41 4.11
CA ARG A 54 -11.60 0.95 3.58
C ARG A 54 -10.96 1.10 2.22
N VAL A 55 -11.75 1.51 1.25
CA VAL A 55 -11.29 1.79 -0.12
C VAL A 55 -11.17 3.28 -0.29
N TYR A 56 -10.00 3.74 -0.70
CA TYR A 56 -9.70 5.14 -0.97
C TYR A 56 -9.41 5.35 -2.46
N GLN A 57 -9.75 6.53 -2.98
CA GLN A 57 -9.35 6.99 -4.30
C GLN A 57 -8.53 8.27 -4.20
N ILE A 58 -7.42 8.35 -4.95
CA ILE A 58 -6.59 9.55 -4.99
C ILE A 58 -7.22 10.60 -5.92
N LYS A 59 -7.57 11.75 -5.34
CA LYS A 59 -7.97 12.94 -6.08
C LYS A 59 -6.83 13.94 -6.13
N GLN A 60 -6.66 14.53 -7.31
CA GLN A 60 -5.75 15.64 -7.54
C GLN A 60 -6.54 16.95 -7.43
N GLY A 61 -6.07 17.85 -6.58
CA GLY A 61 -6.61 19.20 -6.45
C GLY A 61 -6.16 20.13 -7.57
N LYS A 62 -6.57 21.40 -7.49
CA LYS A 62 -6.10 22.43 -8.42
C LYS A 62 -4.60 22.68 -8.20
N PRO A 63 -3.82 22.96 -9.26
CA PRO A 63 -2.41 23.33 -9.10
C PRO A 63 -2.26 24.59 -8.25
N GLU A 64 -1.39 24.52 -7.26
CA GLU A 64 -1.04 25.61 -6.35
C GLU A 64 0.47 25.87 -6.42
N TYR A 65 0.89 27.09 -6.16
CA TYR A 65 2.32 27.41 -6.02
C TYR A 65 2.75 27.20 -4.57
N ARG A 66 3.81 26.41 -4.37
CA ARG A 66 4.47 26.23 -3.07
C ARG A 66 5.93 26.62 -3.17
N TYR A 67 6.43 27.31 -2.15
CA TYR A 67 7.84 27.61 -2.04
C TYR A 67 8.58 26.40 -1.46
N VAL A 68 9.55 25.87 -2.21
CA VAL A 68 10.44 24.77 -1.78
C VAL A 68 11.87 25.22 -2.03
N GLY A 69 12.66 25.36 -0.95
CA GLY A 69 14.05 25.78 -1.04
C GLY A 69 14.26 27.13 -1.74
N GLY A 70 13.35 28.10 -1.54
CA GLY A 70 13.41 29.43 -2.16
C GLY A 70 12.84 29.52 -3.59
N ASN A 71 12.47 28.40 -4.21
CA ASN A 71 11.85 28.37 -5.54
C ASN A 71 10.33 28.18 -5.45
N ALA A 72 9.57 28.91 -6.26
CA ALA A 72 8.14 28.68 -6.42
C ALA A 72 7.90 27.49 -7.37
N VAL A 73 7.45 26.36 -6.83
CA VAL A 73 7.13 25.16 -7.59
C VAL A 73 5.61 25.04 -7.71
N ARG A 74 5.12 24.81 -8.93
CA ARG A 74 3.70 24.54 -9.17
C ARG A 74 3.42 23.06 -8.94
N MET A 75 2.61 22.74 -7.94
CA MET A 75 2.24 21.37 -7.59
C MET A 75 0.73 21.25 -7.43
N ALA A 76 0.16 20.17 -7.93
CA ALA A 76 -1.25 19.84 -7.65
C ALA A 76 -1.30 18.89 -6.45
N PRO A 77 -1.91 19.29 -5.32
CA PRO A 77 -1.94 18.46 -4.12
C PRO A 77 -2.74 17.17 -4.39
N MET A 78 -2.23 16.04 -3.92
CA MET A 78 -2.94 14.76 -3.95
C MET A 78 -3.55 14.48 -2.58
N ARG A 79 -4.77 13.96 -2.57
CA ARG A 79 -5.46 13.53 -1.35
C ARG A 79 -6.17 12.20 -1.57
N ALA A 80 -6.12 11.33 -0.57
CA ALA A 80 -6.96 10.15 -0.49
C ALA A 80 -8.38 10.54 -0.04
N GLU A 81 -9.38 10.11 -0.81
CA GLU A 81 -10.79 10.27 -0.48
C GLU A 81 -11.39 8.90 -0.21
N LEU A 82 -12.06 8.73 0.93
CA LEU A 82 -12.73 7.47 1.27
C LEU A 82 -13.92 7.28 0.33
N VAL A 83 -13.93 6.16 -0.38
CA VAL A 83 -15.00 5.75 -1.30
C VAL A 83 -15.98 4.81 -0.63
N THR A 84 -15.46 3.86 0.15
CA THR A 84 -16.26 2.81 0.79
C THR A 84 -15.58 2.33 2.06
N GLU A 85 -16.41 2.01 3.05
CA GLU A 85 -16.02 1.34 4.28
C GLU A 85 -16.97 0.15 4.48
N MET A 86 -16.40 -1.02 4.79
CA MET A 86 -17.15 -2.24 5.01
C MET A 86 -16.54 -3.03 6.15
N GLN A 87 -17.37 -3.45 7.10
CA GLN A 87 -16.97 -4.48 8.06
C GLN A 87 -17.02 -5.85 7.37
N VAL A 88 -15.98 -6.64 7.52
CA VAL A 88 -15.84 -7.96 6.91
C VAL A 88 -15.45 -8.99 7.96
N GLU A 89 -15.78 -10.25 7.72
CA GLU A 89 -15.30 -11.36 8.55
C GLU A 89 -13.82 -11.66 8.26
N ALA A 90 -13.46 -11.67 6.98
CA ALA A 90 -12.09 -11.84 6.50
C ALA A 90 -11.87 -11.08 5.20
N TYR A 91 -10.69 -10.48 5.05
CA TYR A 91 -10.22 -9.89 3.79
C TYR A 91 -8.94 -10.58 3.32
N ALA A 92 -9.08 -11.43 2.29
CA ALA A 92 -7.98 -12.18 1.69
C ALA A 92 -7.93 -11.90 0.17
N PRO A 93 -7.37 -10.76 -0.25
CA PRO A 93 -7.30 -10.42 -1.67
C PRO A 93 -6.34 -11.36 -2.40
N VAL A 94 -6.62 -11.60 -3.68
CA VAL A 94 -5.67 -12.31 -4.56
C VAL A 94 -4.52 -11.35 -4.86
N GLU A 95 -3.35 -11.66 -4.29
CA GLU A 95 -2.11 -10.94 -4.51
C GLU A 95 -1.36 -11.52 -5.72
N PRO A 96 -0.66 -10.70 -6.51
CA PRO A 96 0.23 -11.21 -7.54
C PRO A 96 1.34 -12.02 -6.88
N TRP A 97 1.78 -13.12 -7.53
CA TRP A 97 2.91 -13.89 -7.03
C TRP A 97 4.14 -12.99 -6.88
N GLN A 98 4.76 -13.04 -5.71
CA GLN A 98 6.00 -12.34 -5.41
C GLN A 98 7.05 -13.36 -5.03
N TRP A 99 8.18 -13.34 -5.75
CA TRP A 99 9.35 -14.10 -5.36
C TRP A 99 9.95 -13.49 -4.09
N SER A 100 10.22 -14.33 -3.09
CA SER A 100 11.01 -13.95 -1.92
C SER A 100 12.20 -14.91 -1.79
N PRO A 101 13.37 -14.45 -1.26
CA PRO A 101 14.49 -15.33 -1.02
C PRO A 101 14.05 -16.54 -0.17
N GLY A 102 14.18 -17.75 -0.73
CA GLY A 102 13.75 -19.00 -0.11
C GLY A 102 12.39 -19.55 -0.57
N ALA A 103 11.64 -18.84 -1.42
CA ALA A 103 10.40 -19.34 -2.01
C ALA A 103 10.64 -20.45 -3.06
N ASP A 104 11.80 -20.40 -3.74
CA ASP A 104 12.27 -21.43 -4.66
C ASP A 104 13.53 -22.09 -4.10
N VAL A 105 13.40 -23.00 -3.11
CA VAL A 105 14.46 -23.98 -2.83
C VAL A 105 14.07 -25.31 -3.47
N VAL A 106 13.86 -25.31 -4.78
CA VAL A 106 13.81 -26.54 -5.58
C VAL A 106 15.21 -26.74 -6.16
N GLY A 107 16.05 -27.49 -5.44
CA GLY A 107 17.41 -27.83 -5.88
C GLY A 107 18.48 -27.60 -4.82
N ARG A 108 18.38 -28.28 -3.67
CA ARG A 108 19.57 -28.58 -2.87
C ARG A 108 20.19 -29.85 -3.42
N ASP A 109 20.95 -29.73 -4.51
CA ASP A 109 22.04 -30.66 -4.77
C ASP A 109 23.35 -29.91 -4.48
N GLY A 110 24.16 -30.51 -3.61
CA GLY A 110 25.38 -29.92 -3.08
C GLY A 110 26.37 -29.55 -4.19
N GLY A 111 26.51 -28.26 -4.45
CA GLY A 111 27.68 -27.67 -5.10
C GLY A 111 28.56 -27.04 -4.04
N GLU A 112 29.46 -27.83 -3.45
CA GLU A 112 30.58 -27.32 -2.66
C GLU A 112 31.43 -26.42 -3.57
N VAL A 113 31.46 -25.10 -3.32
CA VAL A 113 32.44 -24.22 -3.96
C VAL A 113 33.72 -24.33 -3.13
N VAL A 114 34.58 -25.27 -3.52
CA VAL A 114 35.96 -25.30 -3.03
C VAL A 114 36.73 -24.26 -3.84
N ASN A 115 37.16 -23.17 -3.19
CA ASN A 115 38.14 -22.26 -3.79
C ASN A 115 39.45 -23.04 -3.98
N ALA A 116 39.89 -23.18 -5.22
CA ALA A 116 41.26 -23.53 -5.58
C ALA A 116 42.10 -22.26 -5.73
#